data_AF-A0A535AMG8-F1
#
_entry.id   AF-A0A535AMG8-F1
#
_cell.length_a   1.000
_cell.length_b   1.000
_cell.length_c   1.000
_cell.angle_alpha   90.00
_cell.angle_beta   90.00
_cell.angle_gamma   90.00
#
_symmetry.space_group_name_H-M   'P 1'
#
loop_
_entity.id
_entity.type
_entity.pdbx_description
1 polymer ?
#
loop_
_entity_poly.entity_id
_entity_poly.type
_entity_poly.pdbx_seq_one_letter_code
_entity_poly.pdbx_strand_id
1 'polypeptide(L)' 'MEEQPLEPGALAVGVRFRPSGRIYDFDPGPLLLARDDRVLVETERGPALGTVVVPARLRPA' A
#
# COMPACT_ATOMS: atom_id res chain seq x y z
N MET A 1 15.62 -5.16 -1.01
CA MET A 1 14.29 -5.72 -0.66
C MET A 1 14.18 -7.03 -1.43
N GLU A 2 14.14 -8.16 -0.75
CA GLU A 2 13.55 -9.35 -1.36
C GLU A 2 12.09 -8.99 -1.56
N GLU A 3 11.68 -8.78 -2.81
CA GLU A 3 10.28 -8.73 -3.17
C GLU A 3 9.73 -10.14 -2.90
N GLN A 4 9.42 -10.42 -1.63
CA GLN A 4 8.65 -11.61 -1.29
C GLN A 4 7.33 -11.43 -2.03
N PRO A 5 7.02 -12.28 -3.02
CA PRO A 5 5.80 -12.13 -3.77
C PRO A 5 4.66 -12.28 -2.76
N LEU A 6 3.87 -11.23 -2.59
CA LEU A 6 2.71 -11.24 -1.71
C LEU A 6 1.85 -12.43 -2.11
N GLU A 7 1.73 -13.41 -1.22
CA GLU A 7 1.07 -14.68 -1.49
C GLU A 7 -0.35 -14.43 -2.04
N PRO A 8 -0.78 -15.17 -3.08
CA PRO A 8 -2.14 -15.07 -3.60
C PRO A 8 -3.16 -15.29 -2.47
N GLY A 9 -4.13 -14.39 -2.34
CA GLY A 9 -5.06 -14.34 -1.20
C GLY A 9 -4.64 -13.41 -0.05
N ALA A 10 -3.54 -12.67 -0.17
CA ALA A 10 -3.21 -11.59 0.74
C ALA A 10 -3.99 -10.30 0.45
N LEU A 11 -4.19 -9.49 1.49
CA LEU A 11 -4.75 -8.14 1.36
C LEU A 11 -3.69 -7.20 0.79
N ALA A 12 -4.10 -6.34 -0.13
CA ALA A 12 -3.26 -5.26 -0.64
C ALA A 12 -4.00 -3.93 -0.56
N VAL A 13 -3.29 -2.88 -0.16
CA VAL A 13 -3.75 -1.49 -0.15
C VAL A 13 -2.96 -0.70 -1.19
N GLY A 14 -3.67 0.09 -2.00
CA GLY A 14 -3.03 0.95 -3.00
C GLY A 14 -2.75 2.33 -2.42
N VAL A 15 -1.47 2.69 -2.34
CA VAL A 15 -1.00 3.96 -1.77
C VAL A 15 -0.38 4.83 -2.87
N ARG A 16 -0.67 6.12 -2.81
CA ARG A 16 -0.12 7.13 -3.73
C ARG A 16 0.57 8.24 -2.94
N PHE A 17 1.81 8.55 -3.32
CA PHE A 17 2.63 9.56 -2.63
C PHE A 17 2.54 10.97 -3.21
N ARG A 18 2.05 11.12 -4.45
CA ARG A 18 1.92 12.41 -5.15
C ARG A 18 0.55 12.49 -5.84
N PRO A 19 -0.10 13.67 -5.93
CA PRO A 19 -1.46 13.79 -6.49
C PRO A 19 -1.67 13.15 -7.87
N SER A 20 -0.65 13.16 -8.73
CA SER A 20 -0.62 12.53 -10.06
C SER A 20 0.41 11.40 -10.19
N GLY A 21 0.82 10.83 -9.05
CA GLY A 21 1.82 9.76 -8.99
C GLY A 21 1.25 8.37 -9.32
N ARG A 22 2.17 7.40 -9.49
CA ARG A 22 1.84 5.98 -9.55
C ARG A 22 1.23 5.52 -8.22
N ILE A 23 0.34 4.53 -8.31
CA ILE A 23 -0.22 3.82 -7.17
C ILE A 23 0.64 2.58 -6.96
N TYR A 24 1.05 2.36 -5.72
CA TYR A 24 1.87 1.24 -5.31
C TYR A 24 1.05 0.38 -4.35
N ASP A 25 1.06 -0.93 -4.57
CA ASP A 25 0.40 -1.87 -3.69
C ASP A 25 1.33 -2.19 -2.51
N PHE A 26 0.76 -2.19 -1.30
CA PHE A 26 1.43 -2.53 -0.06
C PHE A 26 0.59 -3.52 0.73
N ASP A 27 1.23 -4.30 1.61
CA ASP A 27 0.53 -5.08 2.62
C ASP A 27 0.09 -4.16 3.76
N PRO A 28 -1.23 -4.00 4.02
CA PRO A 28 -1.71 -3.23 5.16
C PRO A 28 -1.48 -3.92 6.51
N GLY A 29 -1.09 -5.20 6.52
CA GLY A 29 -0.99 -6.02 7.71
C GLY A 29 -2.32 -6.05 8.46
N PRO A 30 -2.35 -5.76 9.78
CA PRO A 30 -3.59 -5.71 10.56
C PRO A 30 -4.36 -4.38 10.45
N LEU A 31 -3.87 -3.40 9.68
CA LEU A 31 -4.45 -2.06 9.64
C LEU A 31 -5.70 -2.03 8.75
N LEU A 32 -6.80 -1.54 9.32
CA LEU A 32 -8.02 -1.22 8.58
C LEU A 32 -7.89 0.18 7.97
N LEU A 33 -7.43 0.23 6.73
CA LEU A 33 -7.20 1.48 5.99
C LEU A 33 -8.36 1.79 5.04
N ALA A 34 -8.90 2.99 5.16
CA ALA A 34 -9.93 3.53 4.29
C ALA A 34 -9.33 4.40 3.18
N ARG A 35 -10.13 4.71 2.16
CA ARG A 35 -9.74 5.68 1.14
C ARG A 35 -9.50 7.05 1.80
N ASP A 36 -8.50 7.77 1.30
CA ASP A 36 -8.06 9.08 1.75
C ASP A 36 -7.33 9.10 3.11
N ASP A 37 -7.14 7.94 3.75
CA ASP A 37 -6.26 7.81 4.91
C ASP A 37 -4.80 8.15 4.54
N ARG A 38 -4.13 8.84 5.45
CA ARG A 38 -2.70 9.14 5.34
C ARG A 38 -1.88 8.08 6.02
N VAL A 39 -0.94 7.50 5.29
CA VAL A 39 -0.08 6.42 5.77
C VAL A 39 1.38 6.82 5.63
N LEU A 40 2.18 6.47 6.63
CA LEU A 40 3.63 6.59 6.55
C LEU A 40 4.19 5.23 6.11
N VAL A 41 4.92 5.22 5.00
CA VAL A 41 5.48 3.99 4.43
C VAL A 41 7.00 4.10 4.45
N GLU A 42 7.67 3.08 4.97
CA GLU A 42 9.13 2.97 4.88
C GLU A 42 9.52 2.60 3.44
N THR A 43 10.27 3.49 2.79
CA THR A 43 10.80 3.27 1.43
C THR A 43 12.32 3.19 1.48
N GLU A 44 12.96 2.78 0.39
CA GLU A 44 14.43 2.71 0.29
C GLU A 44 15.15 4.05 0.53
N ARG A 45 14.42 5.16 0.42
CA ARG A 45 14.94 6.52 0.66
C ARG A 45 14.53 7.07 2.02
N GLY A 46 13.95 6.24 2.88
CA GLY A 46 13.39 6.60 4.17
C GLY A 46 11.85 6.69 4.17
N PRO A 47 11.27 7.22 5.26
CA PRO A 47 9.82 7.28 5.42
C PRO A 47 9.19 8.27 4.45
N ALA A 48 8.10 7.85 3.81
CA ALA A 48 7.35 8.65 2.87
C ALA A 48 5.86 8.70 3.27
N LEU A 49 5.28 9.92 3.26
CA LEU A 49 3.86 10.10 3.50
C LEU A 49 3.06 9.84 2.21
N GLY A 50 2.19 8.86 2.26
CA GLY A 50 1.28 8.49 1.19
C GLY A 50 -0.18 8.71 1.56
N THR A 51 -1.05 8.57 0.57
CA THR A 51 -2.50 8.57 0.73
C THR A 51 -3.06 7.29 0.15
N VAL A 52 -3.93 6.62 0.90
CA VAL A 52 -4.64 5.43 0.45
C VAL A 52 -5.65 5.82 -0.62
N VAL A 53 -5.47 5.29 -1.82
CA VAL A 53 -6.37 5.54 -2.96
C VAL A 53 -7.16 4.30 -3.33
N VAL A 54 -6.66 3.11 -2.99
CA VAL A 54 -7.39 1.85 -3.10
C VAL A 54 -7.43 1.24 -1.70
N PRO A 55 -8.62 1.12 -1.08
CA PRO A 55 -8.78 0.42 0.20
C PRO A 55 -8.24 -1.01 0.15
N ALA A 56 -7.97 -1.59 1.31
CA ALA A 56 -7.50 -2.97 1.42
C ALA A 56 -8.46 -3.92 0.67
N ARG A 57 -7.93 -4.64 -0.32
CA ARG A 57 -8.67 -5.61 -1.13
C ARG A 57 -7.93 -6.94 -1.20
N LEU A 58 -8.68 -8.02 -1.32
CA LEU A 58 -8.13 -9.34 -1.57
C LEU A 58 -7.54 -9.38 -2.99
N ARG A 59 -6.27 -9.72 -3.14
CA ARG A 59 -5.72 -9.95 -4.48
C ARG A 59 -6.24 -11.28 -5.02
N PRO A 60 -6.73 -11.31 -6.28
CA PRO A 60 -7.04 -12.58 -6.93
C PRO A 60 -5.76 -13.42 -7.03
N ALA A 61 -5.93 -14.74 -6.88
CA ALA A 61 -4.85 -15.71 -6.95
C ALA A 61 -4.25 -15.83 -8.36
#